data_AF-A0A0N0TAN7-F1
#
_entry.id   AF-A0A0N0TAN7-F1
#
_cell.length_a   1.000
_cell.length_b   1.000
_cell.length_c   1.000
_cell.angle_alpha   90.00
_cell.angle_beta   90.00
_cell.angle_gamma   90.00
#
_symmetry.space_group_name_H-M   'P 1'
#
loop_
_entity.id
_entity.type
_entity.pdbx_description
1 polymer ?
#
loop_
_entity_poly.entity_id
_entity_poly.type
_entity_poly.pdbx_seq_one_letter_code
_entity_poly.pdbx_strand_id
1 'polypeptide(L)'
;MPPFPLVHELRWTESLLRALSVPEHLPGLTDWIERVRDGLEATDERYPFVLYGTDWLAFAHLVIAVAFYGPYRDPVRNIRVVEFGMIACAGIIPLALVCGPIRGIPFWWTVIDMSFGVFGVIPLYVVRKRIKRLEALTAAPSVVGRGTA
;
A
#
# COMPACT_ATOMS: atom_id res chain seq x y z
N MET A 1 25.37 -14.93 -5.95
CA MET A 1 25.37 -13.85 -4.95
C MET A 1 24.18 -12.95 -5.25
N PRO A 2 23.07 -13.03 -4.50
CA PRO A 2 21.91 -12.16 -4.68
C PRO A 2 22.23 -10.73 -4.17
N PRO A 3 21.68 -9.66 -4.80
CA PRO A 3 22.03 -8.26 -4.53
C PRO A 3 21.27 -7.60 -3.36
N PHE A 4 20.36 -8.29 -2.67
CA PHE A 4 19.65 -7.76 -1.50
C PHE A 4 19.82 -8.69 -0.30
N PRO A 5 20.42 -8.25 0.82
CA PRO A 5 20.56 -9.04 2.03
C PRO A 5 19.28 -8.95 2.87
N LEU A 6 18.14 -9.34 2.29
CA LEU A 6 16.83 -9.33 2.95
C LEU A 6 16.81 -10.17 4.23
N VAL A 7 17.53 -11.30 4.23
CA VAL A 7 17.71 -12.15 5.42
C VAL A 7 18.48 -11.42 6.54
N HIS A 8 19.37 -10.48 6.18
CA HIS A 8 20.16 -9.72 7.15
C HIS A 8 19.36 -8.53 7.72
N GLU A 9 18.55 -7.86 6.89
CA GLU A 9 17.62 -6.82 7.35
C GLU A 9 16.44 -7.38 8.17
N LEU A 10 15.96 -8.58 7.84
CA LEU A 10 14.94 -9.30 8.63
C LEU A 10 15.46 -9.66 10.02
N ARG A 11 16.70 -10.14 10.16
CA ARG A 11 17.33 -10.39 11.47
C ARG A 11 17.49 -9.11 12.29
N TRP A 12 17.83 -8.00 11.65
CA TRP A 12 17.89 -6.68 12.32
C TRP A 12 16.52 -6.18 12.76
N THR A 13 15.50 -6.35 11.92
CA THR A 13 14.12 -5.95 12.22
C THR A 13 13.50 -6.82 13.32
N GLU A 14 13.77 -8.12 13.33
CA GLU A 14 13.34 -9.06 14.39
C GLU A 14 14.02 -8.72 15.73
N SER A 15 15.30 -8.30 15.70
CA SER A 15 16.02 -7.79 16.87
C SER A 15 15.40 -6.50 17.40
N LEU A 16 14.98 -5.59 16.51
CA LEU A 16 14.32 -4.33 16.85
C LEU A 16 12.89 -4.55 17.39
N LEU A 17 12.14 -5.50 16.81
CA LEU A 17 10.79 -5.87 17.25
C LEU A 17 10.81 -6.58 18.61
N ARG A 18 11.81 -7.43 18.89
CA ARG A 18 12.02 -8.02 20.22
C ARG A 18 12.39 -6.95 21.26
N ALA A 19 13.17 -5.94 20.88
CA ALA A 19 13.47 -4.81 21.76
C ALA A 19 12.24 -3.93 22.05
N LEU A 20 11.25 -3.92 21.17
CA LEU A 20 9.99 -3.17 21.32
C LEU A 20 8.88 -3.91 22.09
N SER A 21 9.14 -5.10 22.63
CA SER A 21 8.22 -5.81 23.55
C SER A 21 6.81 -6.08 23.00
N VAL A 22 6.65 -6.21 21.67
CA VAL A 22 5.41 -6.64 21.01
C VAL A 22 4.92 -8.06 21.40
N PRO A 23 5.78 -9.05 21.78
CA PRO A 23 5.34 -10.41 22.11
C PRO A 23 4.39 -10.51 23.31
N GLU A 24 4.37 -9.54 24.22
CA GLU A 24 3.60 -9.62 25.47
C GLU A 24 2.13 -9.24 25.35
N HIS A 25 1.67 -8.68 24.23
CA HIS A 25 0.30 -8.16 24.12
C HIS A 25 -0.63 -9.05 23.28
N LEU A 26 -0.12 -9.93 22.41
CA LEU A 26 -0.97 -10.77 21.53
C LEU A 26 -0.32 -12.15 21.26
N PRO A 27 -0.47 -13.15 22.16
CA PRO A 27 0.15 -14.47 21.99
C PRO A 27 -0.23 -15.20 20.69
N GLY A 28 -1.48 -15.04 20.22
CA GLY A 28 -1.91 -15.60 18.93
C GLY A 28 -1.29 -14.92 17.70
N LEU A 29 -0.76 -13.70 17.85
CA LEU A 29 0.03 -13.02 16.81
C LEU A 29 1.44 -13.61 16.76
N THR A 30 2.03 -13.88 17.92
CA THR A 30 3.38 -14.49 18.04
C THR A 30 3.42 -15.86 17.38
N ASP A 31 2.46 -16.76 17.68
CA ASP A 31 2.41 -18.10 17.07
C ASP A 31 2.26 -18.06 15.54
N TRP A 32 1.49 -17.07 15.04
CA TRP A 32 1.34 -16.87 13.60
C TRP A 32 2.62 -16.30 12.96
N ILE A 33 3.28 -15.34 13.63
CA ILE A 33 4.57 -14.78 13.17
C ILE A 33 5.65 -15.87 13.13
N GLU A 34 5.72 -16.73 14.13
CA GLU A 34 6.65 -17.86 14.15
C GLU A 34 6.38 -18.83 13.00
N ARG A 35 5.11 -19.19 12.75
CA ARG A 35 4.73 -20.01 11.59
C ARG A 35 5.13 -19.38 10.26
N VAL A 36 4.95 -18.06 10.11
CA VAL A 36 5.36 -17.33 8.91
C VAL A 36 6.87 -17.34 8.76
N ARG A 37 7.63 -17.11 9.85
CA ARG A 37 9.10 -17.16 9.85
C ARG A 37 9.62 -18.53 9.43
N ASP A 38 9.14 -19.59 10.06
CA ASP A 38 9.57 -20.96 9.78
C ASP A 38 9.25 -21.34 8.31
N GLY A 39 8.09 -20.90 7.81
CA GLY A 39 7.71 -21.05 6.41
C GLY A 39 8.62 -20.27 5.45
N LEU A 40 9.04 -19.05 5.83
CA LEU A 40 9.94 -18.23 5.03
C LEU A 40 11.34 -18.84 4.99
N GLU A 41 11.87 -19.30 6.12
CA GLU A 41 13.19 -19.92 6.22
C GLU A 41 13.26 -21.22 5.44
N ALA A 42 12.24 -22.08 5.56
CA ALA A 42 12.14 -23.29 4.74
C ALA A 42 12.01 -23.00 3.24
N THR A 43 11.37 -21.89 2.87
CA THR A 43 11.24 -21.45 1.47
C THR A 43 12.55 -20.85 0.95
N ASP A 44 13.28 -20.10 1.76
CA ASP A 44 14.61 -19.58 1.39
C ASP A 44 15.60 -20.72 1.14
N GLU A 45 15.58 -21.74 2.00
CA GLU A 45 16.48 -22.89 1.90
C GLU A 45 16.15 -23.78 0.68
N ARG A 46 14.87 -24.02 0.40
CA ARG A 46 14.45 -24.96 -0.67
C ARG A 46 14.13 -24.30 -2.00
N TYR A 47 13.62 -23.07 -1.98
CA TYR A 47 13.09 -22.36 -3.14
C TYR A 47 13.42 -20.85 -3.08
N PRO A 48 14.71 -20.46 -3.04
CA PRO A 48 15.14 -19.07 -2.86
C PRO A 48 14.62 -18.13 -3.95
N PHE A 49 14.28 -18.64 -5.14
CA PHE A 49 13.69 -17.84 -6.21
C PHE A 49 12.28 -17.30 -5.87
N VAL A 50 11.57 -17.89 -4.90
CA VAL A 50 10.23 -17.43 -4.48
C VAL A 50 10.33 -16.08 -3.76
N LEU A 51 11.42 -15.82 -3.04
CA LEU A 51 11.68 -14.54 -2.38
C LEU A 51 11.87 -13.39 -3.38
N TYR A 52 12.25 -13.69 -4.63
CA TYR A 52 12.26 -12.65 -5.67
C TYR A 52 10.88 -12.01 -5.88
N GLY A 53 9.79 -12.75 -5.61
CA GLY A 53 8.44 -12.20 -5.62
C GLY A 53 8.21 -11.13 -4.55
N THR A 54 8.85 -11.24 -3.38
CA THR A 54 8.78 -10.20 -2.34
C THR A 54 9.56 -8.95 -2.74
N ASP A 55 10.66 -9.10 -3.49
CA ASP A 55 11.45 -7.98 -4.01
C ASP A 55 10.66 -7.16 -5.02
N TRP A 56 9.91 -7.84 -5.91
CA TRP A 56 8.98 -7.19 -6.83
C TRP A 56 7.88 -6.43 -6.11
N LEU A 57 7.35 -6.99 -5.03
CA LEU A 57 6.32 -6.34 -4.22
C LEU A 57 6.88 -5.07 -3.55
N ALA A 58 8.12 -5.11 -3.04
CA ALA A 58 8.80 -3.92 -2.52
C ALA A 58 9.02 -2.87 -3.64
N PHE A 59 9.48 -3.29 -4.81
CA PHE A 59 9.67 -2.41 -5.96
C PHE A 59 8.36 -1.75 -6.43
N ALA A 60 7.23 -2.46 -6.38
CA ALA A 60 5.93 -1.91 -6.73
C ALA A 60 5.56 -0.67 -5.90
N HIS A 61 5.98 -0.60 -4.63
CA HIS A 61 5.75 0.59 -3.79
C HIS A 61 6.50 1.82 -4.31
N LEU A 62 7.72 1.64 -4.80
CA LEU A 62 8.50 2.73 -5.42
C LEU A 62 7.83 3.20 -6.72
N VAL A 63 7.36 2.27 -7.55
CA VAL A 63 6.64 2.60 -8.79
C VAL A 63 5.35 3.36 -8.49
N ILE A 64 4.59 2.92 -7.49
CA ILE A 64 3.38 3.62 -7.03
C ILE A 64 3.72 5.03 -6.54
N ALA A 65 4.78 5.19 -5.73
CA ALA A 65 5.23 6.50 -5.25
C ALA A 65 5.60 7.44 -6.42
N VAL A 66 6.28 6.92 -7.45
CA VAL A 66 6.60 7.68 -8.66
C VAL A 66 5.33 8.04 -9.45
N ALA A 67 4.34 7.15 -9.52
CA ALA A 67 3.07 7.46 -10.19
C ALA A 67 2.32 8.62 -9.50
N PHE A 68 2.39 8.71 -8.17
CA PHE A 68 1.81 9.82 -7.40
C PHE A 68 2.53 11.16 -7.57
N TYR A 69 3.72 11.17 -8.18
CA TYR A 69 4.43 12.41 -8.52
C TYR A 69 3.72 13.22 -9.63
N GLY A 70 2.98 12.56 -10.54
CA GLY A 70 2.18 13.22 -11.57
C GLY A 70 1.11 14.16 -11.01
N PRO A 71 0.23 13.69 -10.11
CA PRO A 71 -0.70 14.53 -9.35
C PRO A 71 -0.06 15.64 -8.53
N TYR A 72 1.17 15.43 -8.04
CA TYR A 72 1.91 16.45 -7.28
C TYR A 72 2.31 17.65 -8.14
N ARG A 73 2.69 17.43 -9.42
CA ARG A 73 3.04 18.51 -10.34
C ARG A 73 1.82 19.19 -10.98
N ASP A 74 0.87 18.42 -11.49
CA ASP A 74 -0.31 18.94 -12.17
C ASP A 74 -1.57 18.18 -11.74
N PRO A 75 -2.19 18.56 -10.61
CA PRO A 75 -3.31 17.83 -10.04
C PRO A 75 -4.52 17.75 -10.99
N VAL A 76 -4.83 18.84 -11.70
CA VAL A 76 -6.05 18.95 -12.53
C VAL A 76 -5.99 18.02 -13.75
N ARG A 77 -4.83 17.93 -14.41
CA ARG A 77 -4.64 17.04 -15.57
C ARG A 77 -4.53 15.56 -15.18
N ASN A 78 -4.09 15.26 -13.95
CA ASN A 78 -3.76 13.90 -13.52
C ASN A 78 -4.76 13.32 -12.49
N ILE A 79 -5.97 13.86 -12.39
CA ILE A 79 -7.00 13.37 -11.46
C ILE A 79 -7.32 11.87 -11.63
N ARG A 80 -7.15 11.34 -12.86
CA ARG A 80 -7.32 9.91 -13.19
C ARG A 80 -6.41 8.99 -12.38
N VAL A 81 -5.21 9.45 -12.00
CA VAL A 81 -4.27 8.69 -11.17
C VAL A 81 -4.81 8.54 -9.74
N VAL A 82 -5.43 9.60 -9.21
CA VAL A 82 -6.08 9.58 -7.89
C VAL A 82 -7.31 8.65 -7.92
N GLU A 83 -8.07 8.68 -9.02
CA GLU A 83 -9.22 7.78 -9.21
C GLU A 83 -8.79 6.32 -9.32
N PHE A 84 -7.70 6.02 -10.03
CA PHE A 84 -7.09 4.70 -10.05
C PHE A 84 -6.69 4.23 -8.64
N GLY A 85 -6.06 5.11 -7.84
CA GLY A 85 -5.73 4.82 -6.44
C GLY A 85 -6.95 4.45 -5.59
N MET A 86 -8.08 5.17 -5.76
CA MET A 86 -9.31 4.84 -5.04
C MET A 86 -9.90 3.49 -5.46
N ILE A 87 -9.83 3.15 -6.75
CA ILE A 87 -10.27 1.83 -7.25
C ILE A 87 -9.38 0.74 -6.66
N ALA A 88 -8.06 0.96 -6.59
CA ALA A 88 -7.13 0.03 -5.96
C ALA A 88 -7.48 -0.18 -4.48
N CYS A 89 -7.76 0.89 -3.72
CA CYS A 89 -8.22 0.80 -2.33
C CYS A 89 -9.53 0.00 -2.19
N ALA A 90 -10.49 0.19 -3.10
CA ALA A 90 -11.74 -0.58 -3.10
C ALA A 90 -11.51 -2.06 -3.45
N GLY A 91 -10.55 -2.36 -4.34
CA GLY A 91 -10.18 -3.71 -4.75
C GLY A 91 -9.49 -4.54 -3.65
N ILE A 92 -8.85 -3.89 -2.67
CA ILE A 92 -8.25 -4.58 -1.51
C ILE A 92 -9.31 -5.32 -0.68
N ILE A 93 -10.52 -4.76 -0.54
CA ILE A 93 -11.59 -5.34 0.28
C ILE A 93 -12.04 -6.73 -0.22
N PRO A 94 -12.49 -6.89 -1.49
CA PRO A 94 -12.87 -8.21 -2.00
C PRO A 94 -11.66 -9.15 -2.09
N LEU A 95 -10.47 -8.64 -2.41
CA LEU A 95 -9.25 -9.45 -2.46
C LEU A 95 -8.95 -10.06 -1.10
N ALA A 96 -8.98 -9.26 -0.03
CA ALA A 96 -8.74 -9.73 1.33
C ALA A 96 -9.79 -10.77 1.75
N LEU A 97 -11.07 -10.50 1.48
CA LEU A 97 -12.18 -11.41 1.83
C LEU A 97 -12.14 -12.75 1.08
N VAL A 98 -11.60 -12.80 -0.14
CA VAL A 98 -11.50 -14.04 -0.92
C VAL A 98 -10.17 -14.75 -0.67
N CYS A 99 -9.04 -14.04 -0.75
CA CYS A 99 -7.71 -14.65 -0.60
C CYS A 99 -7.37 -15.01 0.85
N GLY A 100 -7.92 -14.30 1.84
CA GLY A 100 -7.71 -14.58 3.27
C GLY A 100 -8.16 -15.99 3.65
N PRO A 101 -9.44 -16.36 3.44
CA PRO A 101 -9.94 -17.70 3.73
C PRO A 101 -9.27 -18.80 2.90
N ILE A 102 -8.99 -18.54 1.60
CA ILE A 102 -8.35 -19.53 0.71
C ILE A 102 -6.94 -19.90 1.19
N ARG A 103 -6.21 -18.95 1.78
CA ARG A 103 -4.84 -19.17 2.29
C ARG A 103 -4.79 -19.53 3.78
N GLY A 104 -5.93 -19.72 4.43
CA GLY A 104 -6.02 -20.06 5.85
C GLY A 104 -5.53 -18.95 6.78
N ILE A 105 -5.58 -17.69 6.32
CA ILE A 105 -5.14 -16.53 7.11
C ILE A 105 -6.19 -16.21 8.18
N PRO A 106 -5.79 -15.87 9.42
CA PRO A 106 -6.72 -15.48 10.48
C PRO A 106 -7.61 -14.30 10.08
N PHE A 107 -8.90 -14.33 10.43
CA PHE A 107 -9.85 -13.28 10.10
C PHE A 107 -9.40 -11.89 10.57
N TRP A 108 -8.78 -11.80 11.74
CA TRP A 108 -8.22 -10.54 12.26
C TRP A 108 -7.15 -9.93 11.36
N TRP A 109 -6.37 -10.75 10.65
CA TRP A 109 -5.40 -10.27 9.68
C TRP A 109 -6.08 -9.70 8.43
N THR A 110 -7.16 -10.34 7.99
CA THR A 110 -7.96 -9.82 6.87
C THR A 110 -8.58 -8.46 7.20
N VAL A 111 -8.97 -8.22 8.45
CA VAL A 111 -9.45 -6.90 8.92
C VAL A 111 -8.33 -5.85 8.86
N ILE A 112 -7.11 -6.21 9.23
CA ILE A 112 -5.93 -5.33 9.09
C ILE A 112 -5.70 -5.01 7.61
N ASP A 113 -5.75 -6.00 6.72
CA ASP A 113 -5.57 -5.79 5.28
C ASP A 113 -6.64 -4.85 4.70
N MET A 114 -7.91 -5.04 5.08
CA MET A 114 -9.02 -4.16 4.69
C MET A 114 -8.84 -2.73 5.20
N SER A 115 -8.24 -2.56 6.38
CA SER A 115 -7.98 -1.24 6.96
C SER A 115 -7.08 -0.39 6.07
N PHE A 116 -6.09 -0.97 5.37
CA PHE A 116 -5.26 -0.22 4.42
C PHE A 116 -6.06 0.34 3.25
N GLY A 117 -7.06 -0.39 2.76
CA GLY A 117 -7.99 0.11 1.74
C GLY A 117 -8.81 1.29 2.26
N VAL A 118 -9.39 1.15 3.46
CA VAL A 118 -10.23 2.17 4.09
C VAL A 118 -9.43 3.43 4.45
N PHE A 119 -8.27 3.29 5.08
CA PHE A 119 -7.43 4.43 5.43
C PHE A 119 -6.76 5.06 4.20
N GLY A 120 -6.45 4.27 3.17
CA GLY A 120 -5.87 4.77 1.92
C GLY A 120 -6.83 5.59 1.07
N VAL A 121 -8.13 5.28 1.08
CA VAL A 121 -9.12 6.02 0.27
C VAL A 121 -9.38 7.43 0.81
N ILE A 122 -9.24 7.65 2.12
CA ILE A 122 -9.50 8.93 2.78
C ILE A 122 -8.65 10.08 2.21
N PRO A 123 -7.30 10.02 2.21
CA PRO A 123 -6.48 11.09 1.65
C PRO A 123 -6.71 11.29 0.16
N LEU A 124 -6.92 10.21 -0.61
CA LEU A 124 -7.20 10.27 -2.05
C LEU A 124 -8.51 11.01 -2.33
N TYR A 125 -9.55 10.75 -1.52
CA TYR A 125 -10.83 11.44 -1.63
C TYR A 125 -10.71 12.94 -1.33
N VAL A 126 -9.96 13.31 -0.28
CA VAL A 126 -9.70 14.71 0.08
C VAL A 126 -8.96 15.44 -1.05
N VAL A 127 -7.92 14.81 -1.61
CA VAL A 127 -7.17 15.36 -2.75
C VAL A 127 -8.11 15.55 -3.94
N ARG A 128 -8.88 14.53 -4.33
CA ARG A 128 -9.85 14.64 -5.44
C ARG A 128 -10.82 15.80 -5.27
N LYS A 129 -11.36 16.01 -4.06
CA LYS A 129 -12.27 17.13 -3.76
C LYS A 129 -11.59 18.49 -3.92
N ARG A 130 -10.33 18.62 -3.49
CA ARG A 130 -9.54 19.84 -3.66
C ARG A 130 -9.19 20.11 -5.13
N ILE A 131 -8.86 19.07 -5.90
CA ILE A 131 -8.56 19.18 -7.34
C ILE A 131 -9.78 19.68 -8.12
N LYS A 132 -10.97 19.08 -7.90
CA LYS A 132 -12.20 19.54 -8.55
C LYS A 132 -12.57 20.97 -8.19
N ARG A 133 -12.28 21.39 -6.96
CA ARG A 133 -12.49 22.79 -6.53
C ARG A 133 -11.53 23.75 -7.23
N LEU A 134 -10.26 23.35 -7.43
CA LEU A 134 -9.29 24.13 -8.21
C LEU A 134 -9.69 24.24 -9.68
N GLU A 135 -10.12 23.13 -10.30
CA GLU A 135 -10.61 23.10 -11.68
C GLU A 135 -11.77 24.10 -11.89
N ALA A 136 -12.74 24.12 -10.97
CA ALA A 136 -13.86 25.06 -11.02
C ALA A 136 -13.43 26.53 -10.91
N LEU A 137 -12.42 26.83 -10.09
CA LEU A 137 -11.87 28.18 -9.93
C LEU A 137 -11.07 28.63 -11.16
N THR A 138 -10.35 27.72 -11.81
CA THR A 138 -9.56 28.00 -13.03
C THR A 138 -10.42 28.06 -14.30
N ALA A 139 -11.59 27.44 -14.34
CA ALA A 139 -12.53 27.53 -15.47
C ALA A 139 -13.31 28.86 -15.50
N ALA A 140 -13.58 29.46 -14.35
CA ALA A 140 -14.32 30.71 -14.20
C ALA A 140 -13.67 32.04 -14.72
N PRO A 141 -12.34 32.21 -14.89
CA PRO A 141 -11.76 33.53 -15.19
C PRO A 141 -11.93 34.04 -16.63
N SER A 142 -12.42 33.24 -17.58
CA SER A 142 -12.36 33.59 -19.01
C SER A 142 -13.58 34.31 -19.60
N VAL A 143 -14.64 34.54 -18.80
CA VAL A 143 -15.91 35.12 -19.30
C VAL A 143 -15.99 36.65 -19.13
N VAL A 144 -15.12 37.28 -18.33
CA VAL A 144 -15.24 38.71 -17.98
C VAL A 144 -14.54 39.66 -18.98
N GLY A 145 -13.81 39.16 -19.98
CA GLY A 145 -12.97 40.00 -20.85
C GLY A 145 -13.48 40.30 -22.28
N ARG A 146 -14.69 39.89 -22.67
CA ARG A 146 -15.13 39.91 -24.09
C ARG A 146 -16.44 40.64 -24.36
N GLY A 147 -16.64 41.80 -23.75
CA GLY A 147 -17.80 42.65 -24.06
C GLY A 147 -17.60 44.09 -23.62
N THR A 148 -16.92 44.89 -24.47
CA THR A 148 -17.16 46.32 -24.73
C THR A 148 -15.96 46.90 -25.49
N ALA A 149 -16.09 47.02 -26.81
CA ALA A 149 -15.53 48.09 -27.65
C ALA A 149 -16.12 47.95 -29.05
#